data_AF-A0AAJ0BTQ6-F1
#
_entry.id   AF-A0AAJ0BTQ6-F1
#
_cell.length_a   1.000
_cell.length_b   1.000
_cell.length_c   1.000
_cell.angle_alpha   90.00
_cell.angle_beta   90.00
_cell.angle_gamma   90.00
#
_symmetry.space_group_name_H-M   'P 1'
#
loop_
_entity.id
_entity.type
_entity.pdbx_description
1 polymer ?
#
loop_
_entity_poly.entity_id
_entity_poly.type
_entity_poly.pdbx_seq_one_letter_code
_entity_poly.pdbx_strand_id
1 'polypeptide(L)'
;MVEAEKPRHYKFWLGCSLVSGLARRVGSDWDNVLWLNVDHGTLGHAVLWTTRWLPHIAQDWIRTWFPGPFLPGTVIIKKLKAEWEEEFDTEIRMYNKLKLIQGQVVPVFYGEIRADGTGALFLSDVGGKHLGAITDGE
;
A
#
# COMPACT_ATOMS: atom_id res chain seq x y z
N MET A 1 -20.15 -21.83 5.19
CA MET A 1 -20.56 -20.41 5.17
C MET A 1 -19.40 -19.61 5.72
N VAL A 2 -18.56 -19.03 4.87
CA VAL A 2 -17.45 -18.17 5.31
C VAL A 2 -18.07 -16.82 5.62
N GLU A 3 -18.09 -16.43 6.88
CA GLU A 3 -18.53 -15.11 7.31
C GLU A 3 -17.55 -14.09 6.71
N ALA A 4 -18.00 -13.38 5.68
CA ALA A 4 -17.22 -12.31 5.07
C ALA A 4 -17.05 -11.21 6.13
N GLU A 5 -15.90 -11.20 6.81
CA GLU A 5 -15.62 -10.24 7.87
C GLU A 5 -15.80 -8.81 7.34
N LYS A 6 -16.55 -7.99 8.08
CA LYS A 6 -16.97 -6.66 7.64
C LYS A 6 -15.77 -5.79 7.26
N PRO A 7 -15.83 -5.06 6.13
CA PRO A 7 -14.78 -4.12 5.74
C PRO A 7 -14.58 -3.08 6.85
N ARG A 8 -13.31 -2.84 7.21
CA ARG A 8 -12.94 -1.89 8.26
C ARG A 8 -12.34 -0.65 7.63
N HIS A 9 -12.69 0.51 8.15
CA HIS A 9 -12.14 1.77 7.67
C HIS A 9 -10.82 2.05 8.40
N TYR A 10 -9.75 2.26 7.65
CA TYR A 10 -8.43 2.60 8.18
C TYR A 10 -8.12 4.06 7.88
N LYS A 11 -7.42 4.70 8.83
CA LYS A 11 -6.93 6.06 8.70
C LYS A 11 -5.56 6.14 9.34
N PHE A 12 -4.56 6.56 8.58
CA PHE A 12 -3.17 6.64 9.05
C PHE A 12 -2.42 7.75 8.29
N TRP A 13 -1.29 8.14 8.86
CA TRP A 13 -0.37 9.10 8.24
C TRP A 13 0.67 8.36 7.41
N LEU A 14 0.92 8.88 6.20
CA LEU A 14 1.99 8.46 5.31
C LEU A 14 2.77 9.71 4.92
N GLY A 15 3.97 9.86 5.47
CA GLY A 15 4.69 11.13 5.42
C GLY A 15 3.84 12.27 6.01
N CYS A 16 3.64 13.34 5.25
CA CYS A 16 2.79 14.46 5.63
C CYS A 16 1.35 14.35 5.10
N SER A 17 0.96 13.20 4.55
CA SER A 17 -0.38 12.98 3.99
C SER A 17 -1.21 12.06 4.87
N LEU A 18 -2.47 12.45 5.10
CA LEU A 18 -3.45 11.62 5.78
C LEU A 18 -4.14 10.74 4.76
N VAL A 19 -3.99 9.43 4.89
CA VAL A 19 -4.57 8.42 4.01
C VAL A 19 -5.71 7.74 4.75
N SER A 20 -6.85 7.59 4.09
CA SER A 20 -7.98 6.83 4.58
C SER A 20 -8.53 5.90 3.51
N GLY A 21 -9.21 4.84 3.92
CA GLY A 21 -9.79 3.90 2.99
C GLY A 21 -10.48 2.71 3.64
N LEU A 22 -11.18 1.94 2.83
CA LEU A 22 -11.83 0.70 3.25
C LEU A 22 -10.89 -0.48 3.02
N ALA A 23 -10.52 -1.16 4.11
CA ALA A 23 -9.71 -2.35 4.07
C ALA A 23 -10.55 -3.63 4.02
N ARG A 24 -10.09 -4.59 3.22
CA ARG A 24 -10.63 -5.94 3.08
C ARG A 24 -9.51 -6.97 3.23
N ARG A 25 -9.81 -8.12 3.81
CA ARG A 25 -8.86 -9.25 3.88
C ARG A 25 -8.82 -9.99 2.54
N VAL A 26 -7.63 -10.46 2.17
CA VAL A 26 -7.38 -11.16 0.89
C VAL A 26 -7.78 -12.65 0.96
N GLY A 27 -7.87 -13.23 2.17
CA GLY A 27 -8.30 -14.61 2.39
C GLY A 27 -8.11 -15.04 3.85
N SER A 28 -8.51 -16.26 4.20
CA SER A 28 -8.30 -16.85 5.54
C SER A 28 -6.83 -17.07 5.89
N ASP A 29 -6.02 -17.35 4.87
CA ASP A 29 -4.65 -17.84 5.06
C ASP A 29 -3.64 -16.70 5.27
N TRP A 30 -4.05 -15.45 5.00
CA TRP A 30 -3.21 -14.26 5.02
C TRP A 30 -3.80 -13.16 5.90
N ASP A 31 -3.97 -13.45 7.19
CA ASP A 31 -4.54 -12.54 8.19
C ASP A 31 -3.79 -11.18 8.24
N ASN A 32 -2.48 -11.20 8.01
CA ASN A 32 -1.64 -10.02 8.08
C ASN A 32 -1.61 -9.17 6.80
N VAL A 33 -2.34 -9.55 5.74
CA VAL A 33 -2.38 -8.81 4.47
C VAL A 33 -3.78 -8.27 4.21
N LEU A 34 -3.88 -6.95 4.05
CA LEU A 34 -5.13 -6.24 3.80
C LEU A 34 -5.04 -5.46 2.50
N TRP A 35 -6.11 -5.50 1.71
CA TRP A 35 -6.32 -4.61 0.58
C TRP A 35 -7.08 -3.39 1.04
N LEU A 36 -6.46 -2.24 0.95
CA LEU A 36 -7.07 -0.95 1.24
C LEU A 36 -7.50 -0.30 -0.08
N ASN A 37 -8.79 -0.04 -0.21
CA ASN A 37 -9.28 0.87 -1.24
C ASN A 37 -9.17 2.29 -0.70
N VAL A 38 -8.25 3.07 -1.26
CA VAL A 38 -7.94 4.43 -0.81
C VAL A 38 -9.09 5.36 -1.20
N ASP A 39 -9.60 6.08 -0.22
CA ASP A 39 -10.58 7.14 -0.45
C ASP A 39 -9.86 8.37 -0.98
N HIS A 40 -9.82 8.48 -2.30
CA HIS A 40 -9.41 9.70 -2.98
C HIS A 40 -10.49 10.75 -2.78
N GLY A 41 -10.39 11.55 -1.71
CA GLY A 41 -11.22 12.75 -1.58
C GLY A 41 -11.06 13.67 -2.81
N THR A 42 -11.96 14.64 -2.99
CA THR A 42 -11.91 15.62 -4.10
C THR A 42 -10.58 16.37 -4.21
N LEU A 43 -9.77 16.37 -3.14
CA LEU A 43 -8.42 16.91 -3.07
C LEU A 43 -7.41 16.21 -4.00
N GLY A 44 -7.57 14.91 -4.29
CA GLY A 44 -6.66 14.18 -5.19
C GLY A 44 -6.67 14.75 -6.61
N HIS A 45 -7.86 15.02 -7.14
CA HIS A 45 -8.03 15.62 -8.47
C HIS A 45 -7.54 17.07 -8.54
N ALA A 46 -7.71 17.85 -7.47
CA ALA A 46 -7.24 19.24 -7.42
C ALA A 46 -5.69 19.31 -7.42
N VAL A 47 -5.03 18.46 -6.63
CA VAL A 47 -3.55 18.37 -6.59
C VAL A 47 -2.99 17.88 -7.93
N LEU A 48 -3.60 16.85 -8.55
CA LEU A 48 -3.22 16.38 -9.88
C LEU A 48 -3.43 17.44 -10.97
N TRP A 49 -4.46 18.27 -10.86
CA TRP A 49 -4.72 19.35 -11.80
C TRP A 49 -3.68 20.48 -11.67
N THR A 50 -3.37 20.95 -10.45
CA THR A 50 -2.41 22.04 -10.24
C THR A 50 -0.97 21.62 -10.52
N THR A 51 -0.60 20.37 -10.23
CA THR A 51 0.76 19.85 -10.49
C THR A 51 1.11 19.79 -11.97
N ARG A 52 0.12 19.76 -12.87
CA ARG A 52 0.34 19.73 -14.33
C ARG A 52 1.01 21.00 -14.87
N TRP A 53 0.98 22.11 -14.12
CA TRP A 53 1.65 23.36 -14.49
C TRP A 53 3.03 23.53 -13.84
N LEU A 54 3.43 22.63 -12.94
CA LEU A 54 4.72 22.71 -12.25
C LEU A 54 5.84 21.97 -13.02
N PRO A 55 7.10 22.43 -12.92
CA PRO A 55 8.25 21.70 -13.42
C PRO A 55 8.36 20.30 -12.78
N HIS A 56 8.86 19.31 -13.53
CA HIS A 56 8.97 17.91 -13.07
C HIS A 56 9.67 17.76 -11.72
N ILE A 57 10.74 18.53 -11.47
CA ILE A 57 11.47 18.50 -10.20
C ILE A 57 10.54 18.84 -9.02
N ALA A 58 9.68 19.84 -9.16
CA ALA A 58 8.75 20.22 -8.10
C ALA A 58 7.65 19.17 -7.91
N GLN A 59 7.22 18.51 -8.99
CA GLN A 59 6.26 17.41 -8.90
C GLN A 59 6.84 16.23 -8.10
N ASP A 60 8.10 15.88 -8.33
CA ASP A 60 8.77 14.78 -7.62
C ASP A 60 8.91 15.08 -6.12
N TRP A 61 9.21 16.34 -5.78
CA TRP A 61 9.29 16.78 -4.38
C TRP A 61 7.93 16.74 -3.69
N ILE A 62 6.88 17.23 -4.35
CA ILE A 62 5.51 17.18 -3.81
C ILE A 62 5.05 15.73 -3.60
N ARG A 63 5.32 14.83 -4.55
CA ARG A 63 5.00 13.39 -4.42
C ARG A 63 5.71 12.74 -3.25
N THR A 64 6.95 13.14 -2.99
CA THR A 64 7.75 12.61 -1.88
C THR A 64 7.18 13.02 -0.52
N TRP A 65 6.67 14.25 -0.40
CA TRP A 65 6.17 14.79 0.88
C TRP A 65 4.69 14.50 1.11
N PHE A 66 3.91 14.49 0.04
CA PHE A 66 2.47 14.24 0.04
C PHE A 66 2.13 13.06 -0.88
N PRO A 67 2.50 11.83 -0.50
CA PRO A 67 2.25 10.65 -1.32
C PRO A 67 0.75 10.32 -1.45
N GLY A 68 -0.07 10.62 -0.44
CA GLY A 68 -1.49 10.27 -0.36
C GLY A 68 -2.32 10.54 -1.63
N PRO A 69 -2.34 11.78 -2.16
CA PRO A 69 -3.05 12.13 -3.39
C PRO A 69 -2.61 11.37 -4.66
N PHE A 70 -1.44 10.75 -4.66
CA PHE A 70 -0.87 10.03 -5.81
C PHE A 70 -0.96 8.51 -5.66
N LEU A 71 -1.56 8.03 -4.57
CA LEU A 71 -1.76 6.59 -4.38
C LEU A 71 -2.73 6.04 -5.44
N PRO A 72 -2.58 4.77 -5.86
CA PRO A 72 -3.59 4.11 -6.67
C PRO A 72 -4.88 3.88 -5.87
N GLY A 73 -5.96 3.51 -6.55
CA GLY A 73 -7.25 3.21 -5.91
C GLY A 73 -7.16 2.04 -4.93
N THR A 74 -6.27 1.08 -5.17
CA THR A 74 -6.06 -0.10 -4.31
C THR A 74 -4.58 -0.21 -3.94
N VAL A 75 -4.32 -0.38 -2.65
CA VAL A 75 -3.00 -0.54 -2.05
C VAL A 75 -3.04 -1.68 -1.03
N ILE A 76 -1.87 -2.20 -0.68
CA ILE A 76 -1.73 -3.34 0.22
C ILE A 76 -1.11 -2.86 1.54
N ILE A 77 -1.74 -3.24 2.65
CA ILE A 77 -1.18 -3.12 4.00
C ILE A 77 -0.71 -4.51 4.42
N LYS A 78 0.60 -4.67 4.61
CA LYS A 78 1.20 -5.91 5.12
C LYS A 78 1.64 -5.69 6.56
N LYS A 79 0.84 -6.16 7.52
CA LYS A 79 1.12 -6.06 8.96
C LYS A 79 2.29 -6.97 9.35
N LEU A 80 3.08 -6.47 10.28
CA LEU A 80 4.11 -7.22 10.99
C LEU A 80 3.48 -8.37 11.78
N LYS A 81 4.09 -9.54 11.71
CA LYS A 81 3.76 -10.68 12.59
C LYS A 81 4.60 -10.56 13.86
N ALA A 82 4.10 -11.06 14.99
CA ALA A 82 4.87 -11.06 16.23
C ALA A 82 6.18 -11.83 16.03
N GLU A 83 7.30 -11.27 16.53
CA GLU A 83 8.65 -11.86 16.48
C GLU A 83 9.30 -11.91 15.09
N TRP A 84 8.78 -11.13 14.12
CA TRP A 84 9.28 -11.09 12.73
C TRP A 84 9.91 -9.73 12.38
N GLU A 85 10.45 -9.03 13.38
CA GLU A 85 11.05 -7.70 13.21
C GLU A 85 12.28 -7.73 12.28
N GLU A 86 13.08 -8.79 12.33
CA GLU A 86 14.27 -8.93 11.49
C GLU A 86 13.91 -9.14 10.01
N GLU A 87 12.89 -9.95 9.73
CA GLU A 87 12.34 -10.15 8.40
C GLU A 87 11.72 -8.88 7.85
N PHE A 88 11.06 -8.09 8.70
CA PHE A 88 10.47 -6.81 8.34
C PHE A 88 11.54 -5.78 7.93
N ASP A 89 12.59 -5.64 8.75
CA ASP A 89 13.74 -4.77 8.43
C ASP A 89 14.46 -5.24 7.16
N THR A 90 14.59 -6.55 6.99
CA THR A 90 15.16 -7.15 5.77
C THR A 90 14.31 -6.83 4.55
N GLU A 91 12.99 -6.94 4.65
CA GLU A 91 12.07 -6.63 3.57
C GLU A 91 12.15 -5.15 3.17
N ILE A 92 12.19 -4.22 4.15
CA ILE A 92 12.39 -2.78 3.89
C ILE A 92 13.73 -2.53 3.18
N ARG A 93 14.82 -3.18 3.63
CA ARG A 93 16.13 -3.06 2.97
C ARG A 93 16.09 -3.57 1.54
N MET A 94 15.37 -4.67 1.28
CA MET A 94 15.22 -5.20 -0.08
C MET A 94 14.43 -4.26 -0.98
N TYR A 95 13.31 -3.69 -0.50
CA TYR A 95 12.58 -2.67 -1.25
C TYR A 95 13.48 -1.47 -1.59
N ASN A 96 14.29 -1.00 -0.64
CA ASN A 96 15.25 0.08 -0.89
C ASN A 96 16.31 -0.27 -1.95
N LYS A 97 16.81 -1.51 -1.96
CA LYS A 97 17.76 -1.99 -2.99
C LYS A 97 17.09 -2.12 -4.36
N LEU A 98 15.82 -2.50 -4.40
CA LEU A 98 15.05 -2.76 -5.62
C LEU A 98 14.29 -1.53 -6.13
N LYS A 99 14.59 -0.32 -5.64
CA LYS A 99 13.90 0.93 -6.03
C LYS A 99 13.71 1.11 -7.54
N LEU A 100 14.69 0.71 -8.34
CA LEU A 100 14.66 0.87 -9.80
C LEU A 100 13.64 -0.04 -10.52
N ILE A 101 13.22 -1.14 -9.91
CA ILE A 101 12.30 -2.13 -10.52
C ILE A 101 10.91 -2.16 -9.87
N GLN A 102 10.69 -1.30 -8.87
CA GLN A 102 9.41 -1.14 -8.20
C GLN A 102 8.33 -0.62 -9.17
N GLY A 103 7.11 -1.13 -9.03
CA GLY A 103 5.97 -0.81 -9.89
C GLY A 103 5.98 -1.52 -11.25
N GLN A 104 7.04 -2.26 -11.58
CA GLN A 104 7.11 -3.10 -12.78
C GLN A 104 7.15 -4.59 -12.42
N VAL A 105 8.11 -4.98 -11.57
CA VAL A 105 8.35 -6.39 -11.20
C VAL A 105 7.95 -6.66 -9.76
N VAL A 106 8.20 -5.70 -8.87
CA VAL A 106 7.85 -5.78 -7.44
C VAL A 106 6.95 -4.62 -7.06
N PRO A 107 6.16 -4.73 -5.99
CA PRO A 107 5.34 -3.63 -5.49
C PRO A 107 6.14 -2.35 -5.23
N VAL A 108 5.51 -1.21 -5.47
CA VAL A 108 6.02 0.09 -5.01
C VAL A 108 5.89 0.11 -3.49
N PHE A 109 7.00 0.38 -2.81
CA PHE A 109 7.05 0.60 -1.38
C PHE A 109 6.86 2.08 -1.08
N TYR A 110 5.69 2.43 -0.54
CA TYR A 110 5.35 3.79 -0.19
C TYR A 110 5.89 4.20 1.19
N GLY A 111 6.16 3.23 2.06
CA GLY A 111 6.73 3.45 3.37
C GLY A 111 6.13 2.57 4.45
N GLU A 112 6.53 2.87 5.69
CA GLU A 112 6.04 2.20 6.89
C GLU A 112 4.87 2.99 7.49
N ILE A 113 3.86 2.26 7.97
CA ILE A 113 2.69 2.81 8.65
C ILE A 113 2.40 2.01 9.91
N ARG A 114 1.48 2.52 10.74
CA ARG A 114 0.88 1.74 11.84
C ARG A 114 -0.58 1.45 11.53
N ALA A 115 -0.96 0.18 11.53
CA ALA A 115 -2.32 -0.29 11.37
C ALA A 115 -2.74 -1.05 12.64
N ASP A 116 -3.77 -0.57 13.33
CA ASP A 116 -4.24 -1.12 14.63
C ASP A 116 -3.11 -1.22 15.67
N GLY A 117 -2.24 -0.22 15.75
CA GLY A 117 -1.10 -0.19 16.68
C GLY A 117 0.10 -1.05 16.25
N THR A 118 -0.07 -1.91 15.24
CA THR A 118 0.98 -2.80 14.70
C THR A 118 1.69 -2.12 13.54
N GLY A 119 3.02 -2.28 13.45
CA GLY A 119 3.79 -1.82 12.28
C GLY A 119 3.36 -2.55 11.01
N ALA A 120 3.34 -1.85 9.88
CA ALA A 120 2.95 -2.44 8.61
C ALA A 120 3.67 -1.77 7.44
N LEU A 121 3.93 -2.53 6.38
CA LEU A 121 4.40 -2.02 5.10
C LEU A 121 3.21 -1.55 4.27
N PHE A 122 3.38 -0.41 3.62
CA PHE A 122 2.40 0.15 2.70
C PHE A 122 2.88 0.05 1.26
N LEU A 123 2.17 -0.74 0.46
CA LEU A 123 2.63 -1.22 -0.84
C LEU A 123 1.60 -0.96 -1.94
N SER A 124 2.04 -0.82 -3.20
CA SER A 124 1.11 -0.88 -4.33
C SER A 124 0.60 -2.30 -4.54
N ASP A 125 -0.62 -2.44 -5.06
CA ASP A 125 -1.02 -3.69 -5.69
C ASP A 125 -0.31 -3.83 -7.04
N VAL A 126 0.27 -5.01 -7.30
CA VAL A 126 0.90 -5.36 -8.59
C VAL A 126 -0.03 -6.21 -9.47
N GLY A 127 -1.18 -6.64 -8.92
CA GLY A 127 -2.06 -7.58 -9.58
C GLY A 127 -1.42 -8.96 -9.76
N GLY A 128 -2.22 -9.92 -10.21
CA GLY A 128 -1.78 -11.30 -10.47
C GLY A 128 -2.45 -12.33 -9.56
N LYS A 129 -2.35 -13.60 -9.95
CA LYS A 129 -2.82 -14.73 -9.14
C LYS A 129 -1.63 -15.38 -8.47
N HIS A 130 -1.82 -15.81 -7.23
CA HIS A 130 -0.83 -16.65 -6.57
C HIS A 130 -0.63 -17.94 -7.36
N LEU A 131 0.63 -18.29 -7.69
CA LEU A 131 0.93 -19.47 -8.52
C LEU A 131 0.44 -20.78 -7.89
N GLY A 132 0.42 -20.88 -6.55
CA GLY A 132 -0.13 -22.03 -5.84
C GLY A 132 -1.66 -22.15 -5.88
N ALA A 133 -2.38 -21.12 -6.35
CA ALA A 133 -3.83 -21.20 -6.56
C ALA A 133 -4.20 -21.71 -7.97
N ILE A 134 -3.20 -21.97 -8.82
CA ILE A 134 -3.39 -22.47 -10.19
C ILE A 134 -3.30 -24.01 -10.22
N THR A 135 -2.81 -24.64 -9.15
CA THR A 135 -2.68 -26.10 -9.02
C THR A 135 -3.97 -26.85 -8.65
N ASP A 136 -5.08 -26.15 -8.42
CA ASP A 136 -6.39 -26.77 -8.11
C ASP A 136 -7.35 -26.76 -9.33
N GLY A 137 -6.80 -26.73 -10.54
CA GLY A 137 -7.55 -26.82 -11.79
C GLY A 137 -7.18 -28.08 -12.57
N GLU A 138 -7.87 -29.18 -12.26
CA GLU A 138 -8.12 -30.29 -13.20
C GLU A 138 -9.23 -29.89 -14.19
#